data_AF-A0A015N536-F1
#
_entry.id   AF-A0A015N536-F1
#
_cell.length_a   1.000
_cell.length_b   1.000
_cell.length_c   1.000
_cell.angle_alpha   90.00
_cell.angle_beta   90.00
_cell.angle_gamma   90.00
#
_symmetry.space_group_name_H-M   'P 1'
#
loop_
_entity.id
_entity.type
_entity.pdbx_description
1 polymer ?
#
loop_
_entity_poly.entity_id
_entity_poly.type
_entity_poly.pdbx_seq_one_letter_code
_entity_poly.pdbx_strand_id
1 'polypeptide(L)' 'MGGESYLDVIHRVNPLIIELERMTDNILVVTHRVVLRIILAYFLDVEKEKVPDMDVPLHTLYCLQPKAYGNY' A
#
# COMPACT_ATOMS: atom_id res chain seq x y z
N MET A 1 -3.58 -25.62 -9.70
CA MET A 1 -3.84 -24.66 -8.60
C MET A 1 -3.24 -23.33 -9.01
N GLY A 2 -4.06 -22.38 -9.44
CA GLY A 2 -3.60 -21.04 -9.82
C GLY A 2 -3.70 -20.12 -8.61
N GLY A 3 -2.55 -19.71 -8.07
CA GLY A 3 -2.47 -18.65 -7.06
C GLY A 3 -2.14 -17.32 -7.74
N GLU A 4 -2.55 -16.22 -7.13
CA GLU A 4 -2.09 -14.88 -7.50
C GLU A 4 -0.84 -14.58 -6.67
N SER A 5 0.28 -14.26 -7.32
CA SER A 5 1.50 -13.88 -6.62
C SER A 5 1.40 -12.45 -6.09
N TYR A 6 2.23 -12.08 -5.11
CA TYR A 6 2.33 -10.68 -4.66
C TYR A 6 2.66 -9.73 -5.82
N LEU A 7 3.45 -10.18 -6.79
CA LEU A 7 3.78 -9.40 -7.97
C LEU A 7 2.54 -9.12 -8.85
N ASP A 8 1.67 -10.11 -9.02
CA ASP A 8 0.41 -9.94 -9.76
C ASP A 8 -0.50 -8.92 -9.07
N VAL A 9 -0.61 -8.98 -7.74
CA VAL A 9 -1.38 -8.01 -6.96
C VAL A 9 -0.76 -6.61 -7.07
N ILE A 10 0.57 -6.48 -6.99
CA ILE A 10 1.26 -5.20 -7.13
C ILE A 10 0.93 -4.58 -8.50
N HIS A 11 1.04 -5.34 -9.58
CA HIS A 11 0.71 -4.85 -10.92
C HIS A 11 -0.75 -4.39 -11.03
N ARG A 12 -1.67 -5.11 -10.37
CA ARG A 12 -3.09 -4.74 -10.33
C ARG A 12 -3.38 -3.50 -9.49
N VAL A 13 -2.59 -3.25 -8.45
CA VAL A 13 -2.75 -2.10 -7.53
C VAL A 13 -2.04 -0.84 -8.04
N ASN A 14 -1.06 -0.95 -8.94
CA ASN A 14 -0.35 0.21 -9.51
C ASN A 14 -1.25 1.36 -9.98
N PRO A 15 -2.36 1.13 -10.72
CA PRO A 15 -3.26 2.22 -11.11
C PRO A 15 -3.87 2.96 -9.91
N LEU A 16 -4.20 2.25 -8.82
CA LEU A 16 -4.71 2.85 -7.59
C LEU A 16 -3.66 3.75 -6.93
N ILE A 17 -2.39 3.33 -6.90
CA ILE A 17 -1.29 4.12 -6.34
C ILE A 17 -1.15 5.46 -7.07
N ILE A 18 -1.18 5.42 -8.41
CA ILE A 18 -1.09 6.64 -9.23
C ILE A 18 -2.22 7.61 -8.93
N GLU A 19 -3.45 7.11 -8.76
CA GLU A 19 -4.58 7.97 -8.40
C GLU A 19 -4.47 8.53 -6.98
N LEU A 20 -4.00 7.72 -6.01
CA LEU A 20 -3.77 8.19 -4.63
C LEU A 20 -2.73 9.30 -4.55
N GLU A 21 -1.68 9.27 -5.37
CA GLU A 21 -0.69 10.36 -5.43
C GLU A 21 -1.22 11.64 -6.05
N ARG A 22 -2.20 11.54 -6.95
CA ARG A 22 -2.80 12.70 -7.64
C ARG A 22 -3.87 13.40 -6.80
N MET A 23 -4.40 12.73 -5.78
CA MET A 23 -5.47 13.27 -4.96
C MET A 23 -4.96 14.37 -4.03
N THR A 24 -5.71 15.48 -3.98
CA THR A 24 -5.39 16.65 -3.15
C THR A 24 -6.20 16.73 -1.86
N ASP A 25 -7.29 15.95 -1.79
CA ASP A 25 -8.20 15.89 -0.65
C ASP A 25 -7.94 14.68 0.24
N ASN A 26 -8.56 14.64 1.43
CA ASN A 26 -8.45 13.51 2.35
C ASN A 26 -9.15 12.26 1.80
N ILE A 27 -8.51 11.09 1.90
CA ILE A 27 -9.01 9.81 1.38
C ILE A 27 -9.04 8.76 2.49
N LEU A 28 -10.07 7.93 2.49
CA LEU A 28 -10.14 6.71 3.30
C LEU A 28 -10.17 5.49 2.38
N VAL A 29 -9.14 4.64 2.48
CA VAL A 29 -9.07 3.37 1.75
C VAL A 29 -9.42 2.22 2.70
N VAL A 30 -10.50 1.49 2.38
CA VAL A 30 -10.88 0.25 3.08
C VAL A 30 -10.66 -0.92 2.14
N THR A 31 -9.78 -1.84 2.50
CA THR A 31 -9.38 -2.97 1.64
C THR A 31 -8.92 -4.18 2.46
N HIS A 32 -8.54 -5.25 1.76
CA HIS A 32 -8.01 -6.47 2.37
C HIS A 32 -6.54 -6.34 2.78
N ARG A 33 -6.09 -7.17 3.72
CA ARG A 33 -4.73 -7.16 4.28
C ARG A 33 -3.60 -7.12 3.25
N VAL A 34 -3.66 -7.96 2.22
CA VAL A 34 -2.60 -8.04 1.19
C VAL A 34 -2.49 -6.74 0.40
N VAL A 35 -3.62 -6.15 0.00
CA VAL A 35 -3.65 -4.88 -0.72
C VAL A 35 -3.17 -3.75 0.17
N LEU A 36 -3.59 -3.72 1.45
CA LEU A 36 -3.15 -2.72 2.40
C LEU A 36 -1.63 -2.79 2.66
N ARG A 37 -1.04 -3.99 2.76
CA ARG A 37 0.42 -4.19 2.84
C ARG A 37 1.13 -3.57 1.64
N ILE A 38 0.63 -3.79 0.43
CA ILE A 38 1.23 -3.25 -0.81
C ILE A 38 1.14 -1.72 -0.84
N ILE A 39 -0.01 -1.16 -0.48
CA ILE A 39 -0.19 0.31 -0.42
C ILE A 39 0.75 0.92 0.64
N LEU A 40 0.81 0.33 1.84
CA LEU A 40 1.70 0.80 2.90
C LEU A 40 3.17 0.64 2.50
N ALA A 41 3.55 -0.47 1.87
CA ALA A 41 4.91 -0.70 1.40
C ALA A 41 5.36 0.38 0.40
N TYR A 42 4.46 0.80 -0.50
CA TYR A 42 4.73 1.89 -1.41
C TYR A 42 5.01 3.20 -0.67
N PHE A 43 4.14 3.61 0.24
CA PHE A 43 4.27 4.89 0.95
C PHE A 43 5.37 4.90 2.03
N LEU A 44 5.80 3.73 2.50
CA LEU A 44 6.85 3.57 3.52
C LEU A 44 8.19 3.08 2.93
N ASP A 45 8.32 3.04 1.61
CA ASP A 45 9.52 2.58 0.88
C ASP A 45 10.05 1.21 1.33
N VAL A 46 9.14 0.25 1.49
CA VAL A 46 9.48 -1.13 1.89
C VAL A 46 9.82 -1.97 0.66
N GLU A 47 10.96 -2.67 0.73
CA GLU A 47 11.39 -3.64 -0.29
C GLU A 47 10.33 -4.71 -0.55
N LYS A 48 10.14 -5.07 -1.82
CA LYS A 48 9.09 -5.99 -2.29
C LYS A 48 9.14 -7.35 -1.60
N GLU A 49 10.35 -7.81 -1.31
CA GLU A 49 10.64 -9.09 -0.67
C GLU A 49 10.17 -9.11 0.79
N LYS A 50 10.07 -7.95 1.44
CA LYS A 50 9.64 -7.80 2.85
C LYS A 50 8.14 -7.55 2.99
N VAL A 51 7.43 -7.22 1.90
CA VAL A 51 5.98 -6.95 1.93
C VAL A 51 5.14 -8.10 2.52
N PRO A 52 5.44 -9.39 2.24
CA PRO A 52 4.71 -10.50 2.85
C PRO A 52 4.83 -10.55 4.39
N ASP A 53 5.94 -10.06 4.92
CA ASP A 53 6.30 -10.10 6.35
C ASP A 53 5.78 -8.88 7.12
N MET A 54 5.25 -7.87 6.44
CA MET A 54 4.70 -6.68 7.09
C MET A 54 3.52 -7.04 8.01
N ASP A 55 3.60 -6.62 9.27
CA ASP A 55 2.50 -6.81 10.20
C ASP A 55 1.42 -5.74 9.99
N VAL A 56 0.22 -6.21 9.65
CA VAL A 56 -0.97 -5.38 9.40
C VAL A 56 -2.14 -6.02 10.16
N PRO A 57 -2.25 -5.75 11.47
CA PRO A 57 -3.31 -6.27 12.32
C PRO A 57 -4.70 -5.76 11.90
N LEU A 58 -5.73 -6.55 12.22
CA LEU A 58 -7.10 -6.12 12.06
C LEU A 58 -7.45 -5.02 13.07
N HIS A 59 -8.49 -4.24 12.77
CA HIS A 59 -8.99 -3.15 13.63
C HIS A 59 -7.97 -2.04 13.92
N THR A 60 -6.97 -1.88 13.04
CA THR A 60 -5.96 -0.82 13.13
C THR A 60 -6.14 0.16 11.98
N LEU A 61 -6.07 1.46 12.28
CA LEU A 61 -6.12 2.53 11.28
C LEU A 61 -4.71 3.10 11.07
N TYR A 62 -4.34 3.25 9.80
CA TYR A 62 -3.09 3.88 9.40
C TYR A 62 -3.40 5.25 8.81
N CYS A 63 -2.83 6.31 9.40
CA CYS A 63 -2.95 7.66 8.90
C CYS A 63 -1.63 8.06 8.25
N LEU A 64 -1.65 8.26 6.93
CA LEU A 64 -0.50 8.73 6.16
C LEU A 64 -0.72 10.20 5.82
N GLN A 65 0.23 11.05 6.20
CA GLN A 65 0.22 12.45 5.83
C GLN A 65 1.41 12.71 4.90
N PRO A 66 1.18 12.93 3.59
CA PRO A 66 2.25 13.24 2.66
C PRO A 66 2.92 14.54 3.11
N LYS A 67 4.22 14.47 3.42
CA LYS A 67 5.05 15.64 3.69
C LYS A 67 5.76 16.03 2.40
N ALA A 68 5.84 17.33 2.13
CA ALA A 68 6.42 17.89 0.90
C ALA A 68 7.93 17.60 0.68
N TYR A 69 8.58 16.92 1.62
CA TYR A 69 9.98 16.51 1.52
C TYR A 69 10.10 15.03 1.89
N GLY A 70 10.54 14.23 0.92
CA GLY A 70 10.76 12.80 1.06
C GLY A 70 11.97 12.43 1.92
N ASN A 71 12.06 11.13 2.16
CA ASN A 71 13.10 10.36 2.85
C ASN A 71 12.99 10.29 4.38
N TYR A 72 12.57 9.12 4.86
CA TYR A 72 13.25 8.40 5.93
C TYR A 72 13.40 6.94 5.50
#